data_AF-A0A261VUM4-F1
#
_entry.id   AF-A0A261VUM4-F1
#
_cell.length_a   1.000
_cell.length_b   1.000
_cell.length_c   1.000
_cell.angle_alpha   90.00
_cell.angle_beta   90.00
_cell.angle_gamma   90.00
#
_symmetry.space_group_name_H-M   'P 1'
#
loop_
_entity.id
_entity.type
_entity.pdbx_description
1 polymer ?
#
loop_
_entity_poly.entity_id
_entity_poly.type
_entity_poly.pdbx_seq_one_letter_code
_entity_poly.pdbx_strand_id
1 'polypeptide(L)'
;MRPAARLLFCLLPCLLAQPALAARSDALVHGAAVNPCLVSEAAGQHGQRLRNLCTFRINITFCQIKRESDDCAAGRIGGTTMAPRSSRSLLDDVLATHYVVCRAPYALPRAAAAWQNGRLVGRCQATRAAAQAARRH
;
A
#
# COMPACT_ATOMS: atom_id res chain seq x y z
N MET A 1 -29.69 -65.40 19.20
CA MET A 1 -29.81 -64.25 18.30
C MET A 1 -28.46 -64.02 17.62
N ARG A 2 -28.40 -64.06 16.28
CA ARG A 2 -27.23 -63.66 15.46
C ARG A 2 -27.07 -62.13 15.55
N PRO A 3 -25.85 -61.56 15.47
CA PRO A 3 -25.22 -61.24 14.18
C PRO A 3 -23.72 -61.61 14.14
N ALA A 4 -23.23 -62.27 13.09
CA ALA A 4 -22.81 -61.72 11.79
C ALA A 4 -21.34 -61.26 11.78
N ALA A 5 -20.48 -62.18 11.33
CA ALA A 5 -19.18 -61.88 10.75
C ALA A 5 -19.36 -61.24 9.36
N ARG A 6 -18.57 -60.20 9.07
CA ARG A 6 -18.07 -59.77 7.74
C ARG A 6 -16.88 -58.83 8.04
N LEU A 7 -15.61 -59.20 7.84
CA LEU A 7 -14.87 -59.27 6.57
C LEU A 7 -15.06 -57.97 5.75
N LEU A 8 -14.06 -57.30 5.17
CA LEU A 8 -12.75 -57.69 4.66
C LEU A 8 -12.04 -56.35 4.28
N PHE A 9 -10.71 -56.32 4.43
CA PHE A 9 -9.70 -55.61 3.61
C PHE A 9 -10.09 -54.38 2.77
N CYS A 10 -9.24 -53.34 2.84
CA CYS A 10 -8.47 -52.88 1.67
C CYS A 10 -7.30 -51.99 2.09
N LEU A 11 -6.10 -52.56 2.02
CA LEU A 11 -4.85 -51.86 1.76
C LEU A 11 -4.97 -51.09 0.45
N LEU A 12 -4.61 -49.80 0.39
CA LEU A 12 -3.95 -49.25 -0.79
C LEU A 12 -3.29 -47.88 -0.49
N PRO A 13 -1.97 -47.73 -0.73
CA PRO A 13 -1.25 -46.48 -0.62
C PRO A 13 -1.40 -45.68 -1.92
N CYS A 14 -2.04 -44.50 -1.85
CA CYS A 14 -2.08 -43.57 -2.99
C CYS A 14 -0.92 -42.58 -2.88
N LEU A 15 0.17 -42.95 -3.54
CA LEU A 15 1.04 -42.02 -4.25
C LEU A 15 0.21 -41.13 -5.20
N LEU A 16 0.76 -39.93 -5.47
CA LEU A 16 0.38 -38.95 -6.51
C LEU A 16 -0.72 -37.94 -6.13
N ALA A 17 -0.29 -36.75 -5.72
CA ALA A 17 -0.42 -35.54 -6.54
C ALA A 17 -0.01 -34.32 -5.72
N GLN A 18 1.08 -33.68 -6.12
CA GLN A 18 1.36 -32.29 -5.78
C GLN A 18 0.18 -31.45 -6.28
N PRO A 19 -0.42 -30.56 -5.47
CA PRO A 19 -1.11 -29.42 -6.03
C PRO A 19 -0.03 -28.43 -6.49
N ALA A 20 0.40 -28.59 -7.74
CA ALA A 20 0.90 -27.47 -8.50
C ALA A 20 -0.29 -26.52 -8.78
N LEU A 21 -0.02 -25.23 -8.61
CA LEU A 21 -0.86 -24.06 -8.93
C LEU A 21 -2.00 -23.73 -7.96
N ALA A 22 -1.68 -22.81 -7.04
CA ALA A 22 -2.43 -21.56 -6.99
C ALA A 22 -1.43 -20.40 -6.91
N ALA A 23 -1.26 -19.74 -8.05
CA ALA A 23 -0.60 -18.45 -8.24
C ALA A 23 0.76 -18.27 -7.57
N ARG A 24 1.82 -18.32 -8.39
CA ARG A 24 2.89 -17.31 -8.33
C ARG A 24 2.28 -16.00 -7.81
N SER A 25 2.63 -15.55 -6.61
CA SER A 25 2.56 -14.12 -6.33
C SER A 25 3.72 -13.43 -7.04
N ASP A 26 3.88 -13.71 -8.34
CA ASP A 26 4.59 -12.81 -9.21
C ASP A 26 3.82 -11.50 -9.17
N ALA A 27 4.59 -10.42 -9.03
CA ALA A 27 4.13 -9.05 -8.93
C ALA A 27 3.57 -8.62 -7.56
N LEU A 28 4.17 -9.07 -6.45
CA LEU A 28 4.49 -8.10 -5.40
C LEU A 28 5.56 -7.14 -5.94
N VAL A 29 5.15 -6.24 -6.85
CA VAL A 29 5.93 -5.05 -7.14
C VAL A 29 5.85 -4.20 -5.89
N HIS A 30 6.80 -4.41 -5.00
CA HIS A 30 7.17 -3.42 -4.00
C HIS A 30 7.62 -2.20 -4.81
N GLY A 31 6.69 -1.28 -5.07
CA GLY A 31 7.07 0.05 -5.57
C GLY A 31 8.19 0.53 -4.68
N ALA A 32 9.32 0.94 -5.28
CA ALA A 32 10.55 1.24 -4.56
C ALA A 32 10.21 2.02 -3.29
N ALA A 33 10.58 1.50 -2.13
CA ALA A 33 10.38 2.18 -0.86
C ALA A 33 11.08 3.54 -0.99
N VAL A 34 10.32 4.61 -1.23
CA VAL A 34 10.90 5.94 -1.33
C VAL A 34 11.16 6.39 0.10
N ASN A 35 12.29 5.96 0.67
CA ASN A 35 12.80 6.56 1.87
C ASN A 35 14.33 6.48 1.87
N PRO A 36 14.98 7.57 1.40
CA PRO A 36 15.70 8.37 2.39
C PRO A 36 15.54 9.90 2.26
N CYS A 37 14.88 10.39 1.21
CA CYS A 37 14.87 11.84 0.91
C CYS A 37 13.56 12.56 1.22
N LEU A 38 12.50 11.90 1.68
CA LEU A 38 11.35 12.60 2.26
C LEU A 38 11.56 12.76 3.76
N VAL A 39 11.68 14.00 4.22
CA VAL A 39 11.86 14.31 5.64
C VAL A 39 10.59 14.95 6.17
N SER A 40 10.17 14.54 7.37
CA SER A 40 9.12 15.20 8.14
C SER A 40 9.77 16.00 9.26
N GLU A 41 9.56 17.30 9.26
CA GLU A 41 10.05 18.23 10.28
C GLU A 41 8.87 18.77 11.09
N ALA A 42 9.08 19.13 12.35
CA ALA A 42 8.10 19.90 13.10
C ALA A 42 7.96 21.30 12.47
N ALA A 43 6.73 21.78 12.34
CA ALA A 43 6.39 23.11 11.82
C ALA A 43 5.60 23.87 12.89
N GLY A 44 6.32 24.50 13.81
CA GLY A 44 5.70 25.21 14.94
C GLY A 44 5.04 24.27 15.95
N GLN A 45 4.11 24.80 16.75
CA GLN A 45 3.51 24.06 17.87
C GLN A 45 2.51 22.97 17.45
N HIS A 46 1.97 23.02 16.23
CA HIS A 46 0.89 22.12 15.80
C HIS A 46 1.05 21.55 14.38
N GLY A 47 2.08 21.93 13.63
CA GLY A 47 2.24 21.53 12.24
C GLY A 47 3.36 20.50 12.03
N GLN A 48 3.26 19.77 10.92
CA GLN A 48 4.37 19.02 10.33
C GLN A 48 4.69 19.60 8.96
N ARG A 49 5.98 19.71 8.60
CA ARG A 49 6.43 20.09 7.27
C ARG A 49 7.10 18.90 6.60
N LEU A 50 6.57 18.49 5.47
CA LEU A 50 7.22 17.51 4.60
C LEU A 50 8.20 18.23 3.67
N ARG A 51 9.38 17.64 3.49
CA ARG A 51 10.41 18.11 2.55
C ARG A 51 10.81 16.98 1.62
N ASN A 52 10.54 17.15 0.34
CA ASN A 52 11.04 16.28 -0.70
C ASN A 52 12.46 16.70 -1.06
N LEU A 53 13.46 16.07 -0.45
CA LEU A 53 14.87 16.28 -0.79
C LEU A 53 15.30 15.48 -2.02
N CYS A 54 14.41 14.68 -2.62
CA CYS A 54 14.73 13.91 -3.81
C CYS A 54 14.91 14.82 -5.02
N THR A 55 15.69 14.36 -6.01
CA THR A 55 15.87 15.04 -7.31
C THR A 55 14.71 14.76 -8.28
N PHE A 56 13.72 13.98 -7.86
CA PHE A 56 12.54 13.60 -8.63
C PHE A 56 11.24 13.97 -7.93
N ARG A 57 10.18 14.08 -8.72
CA ARG A 57 8.82 14.30 -8.22
C ARG A 57 8.33 13.04 -7.50
N ILE A 58 7.63 13.24 -6.38
CA ILE A 58 6.96 12.18 -5.64
C ILE A 58 5.45 12.41 -5.61
N ASN A 59 4.70 11.32 -5.58
CA ASN A 59 3.27 11.26 -5.36
C ASN A 59 3.02 10.69 -3.96
N ILE A 60 2.23 11.38 -3.16
CA ILE A 60 1.95 11.06 -1.76
C ILE A 60 0.46 10.78 -1.66
N THR A 61 0.11 9.56 -1.27
CA THR A 61 -1.26 9.18 -0.90
C THR A 61 -1.33 9.15 0.61
N PHE A 62 -2.33 9.77 1.23
CA PHE A 62 -2.35 9.96 2.68
C PHE A 62 -3.77 9.90 3.26
N CYS A 63 -3.84 9.65 4.56
CA CYS A 63 -5.01 9.86 5.41
C CYS A 63 -4.57 10.57 6.70
N GLN A 64 -5.50 11.20 7.40
CA GLN A 64 -5.20 12.03 8.56
C GLN A 64 -6.05 11.65 9.75
N ILE A 65 -5.44 11.68 10.93
CA ILE A 65 -6.15 11.64 12.21
C ILE A 65 -6.12 13.07 12.73
N LYS A 66 -7.29 13.68 12.89
CA LYS A 66 -7.51 15.04 13.39
C LYS A 66 -8.11 14.97 14.78
N ARG A 67 -8.13 16.10 15.48
CA ARG A 67 -8.69 16.17 16.85
C ARG A 67 -10.14 15.68 16.94
N GLU A 68 -10.95 15.99 15.93
CA GLU A 68 -12.39 15.72 15.91
C GLU A 68 -12.80 14.67 14.87
N SER A 69 -11.86 14.14 14.08
CA SER A 69 -12.17 13.16 13.04
C SER A 69 -11.01 12.24 12.72
N ASP A 70 -11.32 11.00 12.40
CA ASP A 70 -10.35 10.03 11.89
C ASP A 70 -10.66 9.73 10.42
N ASP A 71 -9.98 10.47 9.51
CA ASP A 71 -10.11 10.25 8.08
C ASP A 71 -9.52 8.89 7.67
N CYS A 72 -8.55 8.35 8.42
CA CYS A 72 -7.96 7.05 8.15
C CYS A 72 -8.96 5.92 8.40
N ALA A 73 -9.60 5.88 9.57
CA ALA A 73 -10.63 4.90 9.89
C ALA A 73 -11.88 5.06 9.01
N ALA A 74 -12.22 6.29 8.61
CA ALA A 74 -13.33 6.56 7.71
C ALA A 74 -13.04 6.27 6.22
N GLY A 75 -11.83 5.80 5.87
CA GLY A 75 -11.45 5.55 4.48
C GLY A 75 -11.34 6.82 3.61
N ARG A 76 -11.26 8.01 4.23
CA ARG A 76 -11.10 9.29 3.56
C ARG A 76 -9.63 9.48 3.17
N ILE A 77 -9.29 8.98 1.99
CA ILE A 77 -7.91 8.97 1.47
C ILE A 77 -7.69 10.13 0.51
N GLY A 78 -6.75 11.00 0.88
CA GLY A 78 -6.25 12.11 0.08
C GLY A 78 -5.05 11.72 -0.78
N GLY A 79 -4.64 12.65 -1.66
CA GLY A 79 -3.44 12.48 -2.45
C GLY A 79 -2.91 13.81 -2.94
N THR A 80 -1.60 13.92 -3.05
CA THR A 80 -0.91 15.10 -3.57
C THR A 80 0.40 14.72 -4.25
N THR A 81 1.02 15.66 -4.95
CA THR A 81 2.36 15.54 -5.50
C THR A 81 3.30 16.57 -4.87
N MET A 82 4.59 16.26 -4.78
CA MET A 82 5.65 17.20 -4.42
C MET A 82 6.73 17.23 -5.48
N ALA A 83 7.11 18.43 -5.92
CA ALA A 83 8.20 18.65 -6.85
C ALA A 83 9.55 18.23 -6.21
N PRO A 84 10.60 17.97 -7.01
CA PRO A 84 11.96 17.82 -6.49
C PRO A 84 12.34 19.00 -5.59
N ARG A 85 13.14 18.74 -4.55
CA ARG A 85 13.71 19.77 -3.65
C ARG A 85 12.68 20.78 -3.10
N SER A 86 11.43 20.34 -2.88
CA SER A 86 10.34 21.20 -2.41
C SER A 86 9.90 20.89 -0.99
N SER A 87 9.18 21.82 -0.36
CA SER A 87 8.58 21.65 0.95
C SER A 87 7.08 21.91 0.92
N ARG A 88 6.36 21.30 1.86
CA ARG A 88 4.93 21.52 2.05
C ARG A 88 4.56 21.35 3.51
N SER A 89 3.84 22.33 4.06
CA SER A 89 3.22 22.20 5.39
C SER A 89 1.99 21.30 5.30
N LEU A 90 1.88 20.37 6.26
CA LEU A 90 0.67 19.65 6.58
C LEU A 90 -0.13 20.50 7.59
N LEU A 91 -1.46 20.45 7.50
CA LEU A 91 -2.41 21.35 8.17
C LEU A 91 -2.31 21.28 9.72
N ASP A 92 -2.65 22.39 10.37
CA ASP A 92 -2.45 22.64 11.82
C ASP A 92 -3.45 21.91 12.75
N ASP A 93 -4.47 21.23 12.22
CA ASP A 93 -5.49 20.48 12.98
C ASP A 93 -5.25 18.96 13.01
N VAL A 94 -4.11 18.52 12.48
CA VAL A 94 -3.79 17.11 12.26
C VAL A 94 -2.93 16.57 13.41
N LEU A 95 -3.45 15.56 14.12
CA LEU A 95 -2.72 14.82 15.16
C LEU A 95 -1.66 13.89 14.54
N ALA A 96 -2.02 13.21 13.46
CA ALA A 96 -1.14 12.32 12.73
C ALA A 96 -1.49 12.26 11.24
N THR A 97 -0.47 12.24 10.37
CA THR A 97 -0.65 11.95 8.94
C THR A 97 0.01 10.62 8.62
N HIS A 98 -0.76 9.71 8.04
CA HIS A 98 -0.24 8.44 7.53
C HIS A 98 -0.22 8.48 6.01
N TYR A 99 0.89 8.06 5.41
CA TYR A 99 1.08 8.20 3.98
C TYR A 99 1.90 7.08 3.34
N VAL A 100 1.70 6.91 2.04
CA VAL A 100 2.51 6.09 1.15
C VAL A 100 3.07 7.01 0.06
N VAL A 101 4.36 6.88 -0.22
CA VAL A 101 5.09 7.71 -1.18
C VAL A 101 5.53 6.87 -2.36
N CYS A 102 5.25 7.37 -3.56
CA CYS A 102 5.63 6.75 -4.81
C CYS A 102 6.46 7.74 -5.64
N ARG A 103 7.55 7.26 -6.26
CA ARG A 103 8.29 8.05 -7.25
C ARG A 103 7.43 8.24 -8.50
N ALA A 104 7.35 9.46 -9.03
CA ALA A 104 6.66 9.68 -10.30
C ALA A 104 7.33 8.86 -11.43
N PRO A 105 6.55 8.27 -12.35
CA PRO A 105 5.12 8.50 -12.56
C PRO A 105 4.20 7.48 -11.88
N TYR A 106 4.65 6.83 -10.80
CA TYR A 106 3.86 5.88 -10.02
C TYR A 106 3.10 6.60 -8.90
N ALA A 107 1.90 6.15 -8.57
CA ALA A 107 1.09 6.62 -7.45
C ALA A 107 0.34 5.44 -6.81
N LEU A 108 -0.04 5.55 -5.53
CA LEU A 108 -0.97 4.60 -4.91
C LEU A 108 -2.41 5.06 -5.21
N PRO A 109 -3.19 4.33 -6.04
CA PRO A 109 -4.58 4.68 -6.31
C PRO A 109 -5.40 4.61 -5.02
N ARG A 110 -6.33 5.57 -4.83
CA ARG A 110 -7.20 5.60 -3.64
C ARG A 110 -7.98 4.29 -3.46
N ALA A 111 -8.48 3.70 -4.54
CA ALA A 111 -9.21 2.43 -4.52
C ALA A 111 -8.34 1.22 -4.13
N ALA A 112 -7.01 1.34 -4.20
CA ALA A 112 -6.06 0.30 -3.81
C ALA A 112 -5.35 0.63 -2.48
N ALA A 113 -5.73 1.73 -1.84
CA ALA A 113 -5.20 2.15 -0.55
C ALA A 113 -6.15 1.68 0.55
N ALA A 114 -5.59 1.13 1.63
CA ALA A 114 -6.36 0.64 2.76
C ALA A 114 -5.74 1.11 4.08
N TRP A 115 -6.59 1.36 5.07
CA TRP A 115 -6.17 1.57 6.45
C TRP A 115 -6.17 0.22 7.16
N GLN A 116 -5.00 -0.26 7.59
CA GLN A 116 -4.84 -1.55 8.24
C GLN A 116 -3.77 -1.46 9.33
N ASN A 117 -4.08 -1.98 10.52
CA ASN A 117 -3.13 -2.07 11.64
C ASN A 117 -2.44 -0.72 11.97
N GLY A 118 -3.21 0.37 11.97
CA GLY A 118 -2.69 1.71 12.28
C GLY A 118 -1.81 2.31 11.18
N ARG A 119 -1.87 1.79 9.95
CA ARG A 119 -1.05 2.27 8.83
C ARG A 119 -1.85 2.32 7.53
N LEU A 120 -1.48 3.28 6.68
CA LEU A 120 -1.94 3.31 5.29
C LEU A 120 -1.10 2.32 4.48
N VAL A 121 -1.74 1.38 3.81
CA VAL A 121 -1.09 0.33 3.02
C VAL A 121 -1.61 0.31 1.60
N GLY A 122 -0.78 -0.20 0.68
CA GLY A 122 -1.12 -0.33 -0.74
C GLY A 122 0.14 -0.41 -1.61
N ARG A 123 -0.05 -0.59 -2.93
CA ARG A 123 1.05 -0.66 -3.90
C ARG A 123 1.06 0.54 -4.84
N CYS A 124 2.24 1.09 -5.09
CA CYS A 124 2.45 2.08 -6.15
C CYS A 124 2.19 1.46 -7.52
N GLN A 125 1.38 2.12 -8.34
CA GLN A 125 1.03 1.70 -9.69
C GLN A 125 1.35 2.82 -10.67
N ALA A 126 1.67 2.48 -11.92
CA ALA A 126 1.90 3.49 -12.95
C ALA A 126 0.63 4.34 -13.13
N THR A 127 0.77 5.66 -13.18
CA THR A 127 -0.35 6.54 -13.52
C THR A 127 -0.85 6.24 -14.93
N ARG A 128 -2.13 6.49 -15.20
CA ARG A 128 -2.72 6.27 -16.54
C ARG A 128 -1.92 6.96 -17.64
N ALA A 129 -1.46 8.19 -17.38
CA ALA A 129 -0.63 8.95 -18.32
C ALA A 129 0.69 8.22 -18.64
N ALA A 130 1.38 7.66 -17.65
CA ALA A 130 2.60 6.89 -17.89
C ALA A 130 2.33 5.54 -18.56
N ALA A 131 1.26 4.85 -18.18
CA ALA A 131 0.85 3.62 -18.84
C ALA A 131 0.51 3.86 -20.32
N GLN A 132 -0.10 5.01 -20.65
CA GLN A 132 -0.38 5.41 -22.03
C GLN A 132 0.89 5.80 -22.79
N ALA A 133 1.80 6.55 -22.16
CA ALA A 133 3.08 6.93 -22.78
C ALA A 133 3.92 5.69 -23.13
N ALA A 134 3.98 4.69 -22.24
CA ALA A 134 4.71 3.45 -22.46
C ALA A 134 4.16 2.59 -23.61
N ARG A 135 2.90 2.79 -24.02
CA ARG A 135 2.28 2.07 -25.15
C ARG A 135 2.49 2.77 -26.50
N ARG A 136 2.97 4.01 -26.49
CA ARG A 136 3.23 4.80 -27.71
C ARG A 136 4.67 4.63 -28.22
N HIS A 137 5.50 3.91 -27.47
CA HIS A 137 6.88 3.56 -27.78
C HIS A 137 7.01 2.05 -27.87
#